data_AF-A0A8T5LT94-F1
#
_entry.id   AF-A0A8T5LT94-F1
#
_cell.length_a   1.000
_cell.length_b   1.000
_cell.length_c   1.000
_cell.angle_alpha   90.00
_cell.angle_beta   90.00
_cell.angle_gamma   90.00
#
_symmetry.space_group_name_H-M   'P 1'
#
loop_
_entity.id
_entity.type
_entity.pdbx_description
1 polymer ?
#
loop_
_entity_poly.entity_id
_entity_poly.type
_entity_poly.pdbx_seq_one_letter_code
_entity_poly.pdbx_strand_id
1 'polypeptide(L)'
;MNKKFSIYLILMLVASVPAFGFEVSTEPITDKITLEEVAEYKLTITNTAVNEQKFNIRTIDFPLWDVYTKPVVNPITVDVLPSESESVTLFVDPLHITSIGGYDV
;
A
#
# COMPACT_ATOMS: atom_id res chain seq x y z
N MET A 1 17.81 3.39 -44.37
CA MET A 1 16.85 3.36 -43.26
C MET A 1 16.27 4.76 -43.09
N ASN A 2 14.99 4.95 -43.39
CA ASN A 2 14.38 6.29 -43.51
C ASN A 2 14.38 6.99 -42.14
N LYS A 3 15.05 8.15 -42.02
CA LYS A 3 15.11 8.95 -40.77
C LYS A 3 13.73 9.25 -40.17
N LYS A 4 12.68 9.29 -41.01
CA LYS A 4 11.28 9.43 -40.58
C LYS A 4 10.77 8.20 -39.81
N PHE A 5 11.19 7.00 -40.17
CA PHE A 5 10.79 5.75 -39.50
C PHE A 5 11.34 5.65 -38.07
N SER A 6 12.57 6.14 -37.83
CA SER A 6 13.13 6.21 -36.48
C SER A 6 12.38 7.16 -35.54
N ILE A 7 11.83 8.27 -36.05
CA ILE A 7 11.08 9.23 -35.21
C ILE A 7 9.76 8.60 -34.74
N TYR A 8 9.06 7.87 -35.60
CA TYR A 8 7.82 7.18 -35.22
C TYR A 8 8.07 6.08 -34.19
N LEU A 9 9.18 5.34 -34.31
CA LEU A 9 9.55 4.28 -33.35
C LEU A 9 9.86 4.85 -31.96
N ILE A 10 10.54 6.01 -31.90
CA ILE A 10 10.84 6.68 -30.64
C ILE A 10 9.56 7.25 -30.00
N LEU A 11 8.64 7.80 -30.78
CA LEU A 11 7.37 8.33 -30.26
C LEU A 11 6.48 7.23 -29.66
N MET A 12 6.51 6.03 -30.24
CA MET A 12 5.75 4.87 -29.76
C MET A 12 6.30 4.32 -28.43
N LEU A 13 7.61 4.43 -28.20
CA LEU A 13 8.28 3.92 -27.00
C LEU A 13 8.06 4.81 -25.76
N VAL A 14 7.72 6.09 -25.94
CA VAL A 14 7.45 7.02 -24.82
C VAL A 14 6.02 6.87 -24.28
N ALA A 15 5.11 6.25 -25.06
CA ALA A 15 3.72 6.04 -24.65
C ALA A 15 3.52 4.83 -23.72
N SER A 16 4.53 3.98 -23.55
CA SER A 16 4.47 2.84 -22.62
C SER A 16 4.87 3.27 -21.20
N VAL A 17 4.08 4.16 -20.59
CA VAL A 17 4.13 4.30 -19.12
C VAL A 17 3.46 3.05 -18.54
N PRO A 18 4.10 2.31 -17.62
CA PRO A 18 3.42 1.21 -16.95
C PRO A 18 2.25 1.79 -16.17
N ALA A 19 1.03 1.57 -16.67
CA ALA A 19 -0.17 1.78 -15.90
C ALA A 19 -0.20 0.68 -14.82
N PHE A 20 0.41 0.95 -13.67
CA PHE A 20 0.09 0.18 -12.47
C PHE A 20 -1.42 0.23 -12.32
N GLY A 21 -2.06 -0.93 -12.13
CA GLY A 21 -3.53 -1.04 -12.06
C GLY A 21 -4.14 -0.40 -10.81
N PHE A 22 -3.34 0.30 -10.02
CA PHE A 22 -3.76 1.01 -8.83
C PHE A 22 -2.73 2.07 -8.43
N GLU A 23 -3.17 3.03 -7.63
CA GLU A 23 -2.35 4.03 -6.95
C GLU A 23 -2.61 3.96 -5.45
N VAL A 24 -1.60 4.27 -4.64
CA VAL A 24 -1.71 4.27 -3.18
C VAL A 24 -1.17 5.58 -2.63
N SER A 25 -1.91 6.19 -1.71
CA SER A 25 -1.42 7.30 -0.91
C SER A 25 -1.65 7.04 0.58
N THR A 26 -0.78 7.60 1.41
CA THR A 26 -0.86 7.49 2.86
C THR A 26 -0.67 8.85 3.48
N GLU A 27 -1.58 9.24 4.37
CA GLU A 27 -1.51 10.48 5.11
C GLU A 27 -1.53 10.18 6.61
N PRO A 28 -0.61 10.73 7.42
CA PRO A 28 -0.71 10.62 8.87
C PRO A 28 -1.97 11.38 9.34
N ILE A 29 -2.76 10.75 10.21
CA ILE A 29 -3.86 11.40 10.91
C ILE A 29 -3.30 12.19 12.11
N THR A 30 -2.23 11.68 12.72
CA THR A 30 -1.47 12.36 13.78
C THR A 30 -0.03 12.56 13.32
N ASP A 31 0.41 13.81 13.23
CA ASP A 31 1.73 14.19 12.68
C ASP A 31 2.93 13.73 13.51
N LYS A 32 2.72 13.41 14.80
CA LYS A 32 3.77 12.98 15.72
C LYS A 32 3.23 11.92 16.67
N ILE A 33 4.01 10.86 16.83
CA ILE A 33 3.85 9.86 17.89
C ILE A 33 5.10 9.87 18.75
N THR A 34 4.94 9.69 20.06
CA THR A 34 6.05 9.34 20.95
C THR A 34 6.33 7.83 20.87
N LEU A 35 7.40 7.35 21.52
CA LEU A 35 7.94 5.99 21.35
C LEU A 35 6.96 4.84 21.70
N GLU A 36 5.81 5.14 22.29
CA GLU A 36 4.84 4.18 22.81
C GLU A 36 3.40 4.50 22.38
N GLU A 37 3.23 5.42 21.43
CA GLU A 37 1.90 5.83 20.96
C GLU A 37 1.55 5.13 19.64
N VAL A 38 0.26 4.80 19.51
CA VAL A 38 -0.29 4.24 18.27
C VAL A 38 -0.30 5.32 17.20
N ALA A 39 0.33 5.03 16.07
CA ALA A 39 0.27 5.89 14.90
C ALA A 39 -1.01 5.60 14.11
N GLU A 40 -1.63 6.66 13.61
CA GLU A 40 -2.82 6.55 12.79
C GLU A 40 -2.53 7.08 11.40
N TYR A 41 -2.84 6.28 10.38
CA TYR A 41 -2.66 6.63 8.98
C TYR A 41 -3.96 6.42 8.22
N LYS A 42 -4.30 7.35 7.34
CA LYS A 42 -5.31 7.15 6.31
C LYS A 42 -4.62 6.61 5.06
N LEU A 43 -4.91 5.35 4.74
CA LEU A 43 -4.50 4.73 3.48
C LEU A 43 -5.62 4.93 2.47
N THR A 44 -5.31 5.52 1.32
CA THR A 44 -6.22 5.62 0.18
C THR A 44 -5.68 4.79 -0.97
N ILE A 45 -6.52 3.91 -1.52
CA ILE A 45 -6.19 3.07 -2.67
C ILE A 45 -7.12 3.47 -3.81
N THR A 46 -6.56 3.87 -4.95
CA THR A 46 -7.29 4.18 -6.17
C THR A 46 -7.10 3.06 -7.17
N ASN A 47 -8.18 2.46 -7.66
CA ASN A 47 -8.12 1.44 -8.70
C ASN A 47 -8.15 2.10 -10.09
N THR A 48 -7.03 2.07 -10.79
CA THR A 48 -6.91 2.62 -12.15
C THR A 48 -7.15 1.55 -13.23
N ALA A 49 -7.38 0.30 -12.83
CA ALA A 49 -7.72 -0.79 -13.74
C ALA A 49 -9.21 -0.72 -14.17
N VAL A 50 -9.50 -1.43 -15.26
CA VAL A 50 -10.87 -1.52 -15.83
C VAL A 50 -11.78 -2.51 -15.09
N ASN A 51 -11.22 -3.31 -14.19
CA ASN A 51 -11.94 -4.33 -13.42
C ASN A 51 -11.82 -4.02 -11.92
N GLU A 52 -12.77 -4.50 -11.14
CA GLU A 52 -12.69 -4.48 -9.68
C GLU A 52 -11.40 -5.16 -9.21
N GLN A 53 -10.76 -4.60 -8.20
CA GLN A 53 -9.53 -5.10 -7.60
C GLN A 53 -9.73 -5.35 -6.11
N LYS A 54 -9.16 -6.45 -5.61
CA LYS A 54 -9.13 -6.80 -4.20
C LYS A 54 -7.70 -6.66 -3.68
N PHE A 55 -7.49 -5.70 -2.79
CA PHE A 55 -6.19 -5.43 -2.17
C PHE A 55 -6.11 -6.10 -0.80
N ASN A 56 -4.90 -6.58 -0.47
CA ASN A 56 -4.60 -7.17 0.82
C ASN A 56 -3.47 -6.36 1.47
N ILE A 57 -3.75 -5.75 2.62
CA ILE A 57 -2.79 -4.91 3.33
C ILE A 57 -2.07 -5.78 4.35
N ARG A 58 -0.73 -5.75 4.31
CA ARG A 58 0.15 -6.56 5.18
C ARG A 58 1.26 -5.69 5.73
N THR A 59 1.65 -5.95 6.98
CA THR A 59 2.91 -5.44 7.54
C THR A 59 4.05 -6.39 7.20
N ILE A 60 5.18 -5.84 6.75
CA ILE A 60 6.42 -6.60 6.51
C ILE A 60 7.36 -6.55 7.72
N ASP A 61 7.15 -5.59 8.61
CA ASP A 61 8.01 -5.33 9.77
C ASP A 61 7.51 -6.05 11.03
N PHE A 62 6.73 -7.12 10.84
CA PHE A 62 6.44 -8.05 11.91
C PHE A 62 7.76 -8.72 12.36
N PRO A 63 8.04 -8.81 13.67
CA PRO A 63 7.09 -8.63 14.76
C PRO A 63 7.28 -7.30 15.52
N LEU A 64 7.97 -6.32 14.94
CA LEU A 64 8.26 -5.03 15.59
C LEU A 64 7.05 -4.10 15.61
N TRP A 65 6.22 -4.15 14.59
CA TRP A 65 5.04 -3.31 14.43
C TRP A 65 3.82 -4.14 14.08
N ASP A 66 2.75 -3.94 14.83
CA ASP A 66 1.43 -4.44 14.46
C ASP A 66 0.68 -3.39 13.64
N VAL A 67 -0.11 -3.86 12.66
CA VAL A 67 -0.94 -2.99 11.81
C VAL A 67 -2.35 -3.56 11.78
N TYR A 68 -3.32 -2.78 12.25
CA TYR A 68 -4.72 -3.21 12.38
C TYR A 68 -5.70 -2.10 12.02
N THR A 69 -6.98 -2.48 11.87
CA THR A 69 -8.12 -1.57 11.66
C THR A 69 -9.05 -1.57 12.87
N LYS A 70 -9.97 -0.59 12.94
CA LYS A 70 -11.08 -0.60 13.92
C LYS A 70 -12.42 -0.56 13.16
N PRO A 71 -13.28 -1.58 13.25
CA PRO A 71 -13.09 -2.86 13.97
C PRO A 71 -11.94 -3.69 13.38
N VAL A 72 -11.39 -4.61 14.18
CA VAL A 72 -10.26 -5.46 13.78
C VAL A 72 -10.72 -6.45 12.71
N VAL A 73 -10.07 -6.42 11.55
CA VAL A 73 -10.28 -7.33 10.43
C VAL A 73 -8.94 -7.94 10.02
N ASN A 74 -8.87 -9.27 9.93
CA ASN A 74 -7.67 -9.98 9.50
C ASN A 74 -8.06 -11.14 8.56
N PRO A 75 -7.59 -11.17 7.30
CA PRO A 75 -6.72 -10.19 6.66
C PRO A 75 -7.42 -8.84 6.41
N ILE A 76 -6.68 -7.74 6.47
CA ILE A 76 -7.19 -6.44 6.07
C ILE A 76 -7.31 -6.45 4.54
N THR A 77 -8.54 -6.46 4.04
CA THR A 77 -8.85 -6.44 2.59
C THR A 77 -9.70 -5.25 2.20
N VAL A 78 -9.37 -4.64 1.06
CA VAL A 78 -10.13 -3.53 0.48
C VAL A 78 -10.49 -3.90 -0.94
N ASP A 79 -11.79 -3.95 -1.24
CA ASP A 79 -12.32 -4.15 -2.58
C ASP A 79 -12.59 -2.77 -3.19
N VAL A 80 -12.07 -2.50 -4.38
CA VAL A 80 -12.16 -1.18 -5.03
C VAL A 80 -12.66 -1.36 -6.45
N LEU A 81 -13.78 -0.71 -6.76
CA LEU A 81 -14.37 -0.73 -8.09
C LEU A 81 -13.50 0.01 -9.12
N PRO A 82 -13.69 -0.24 -10.43
CA PRO A 82 -12.94 0.44 -11.47
C PRO A 82 -13.03 1.97 -11.36
N SER A 83 -11.89 2.65 -11.43
CA SER A 83 -11.79 4.12 -11.36
C SER A 83 -12.29 4.75 -10.05
N GLU A 84 -12.47 3.95 -8.99
CA GLU A 84 -12.85 4.43 -7.66
C GLU A 84 -11.65 4.45 -6.70
N SER A 85 -11.84 5.15 -5.59
CA SER A 85 -10.88 5.25 -4.50
C SER A 85 -11.55 4.86 -3.18
N GLU A 86 -10.91 3.99 -2.43
CA GLU A 86 -11.35 3.60 -1.09
C GLU A 86 -10.33 4.01 -0.05
N SER A 87 -10.81 4.37 1.14
CA SER A 87 -9.97 4.78 2.26
C SER A 87 -10.16 3.86 3.46
N VAL A 88 -9.06 3.47 4.09
CA VAL A 88 -9.05 2.73 5.35
C VAL A 88 -8.11 3.39 6.34
N THR A 89 -8.55 3.50 7.59
CA THR A 89 -7.69 3.96 8.69
C THR A 89 -6.91 2.77 9.24
N LEU A 90 -5.59 2.88 9.18
CA LEU A 90 -4.66 1.94 9.75
C LEU A 90 -4.11 2.48 11.07
N PHE A 91 -4.11 1.62 12.08
CA PHE A 91 -3.47 1.84 13.37
C PHE A 91 -2.17 1.03 13.37
N VAL A 92 -1.06 1.69 13.66
CA VAL A 92 0.29 1.12 13.68
C VAL A 92 0.81 1.20 15.10
N ASP A 93 0.99 0.05 15.74
CA ASP A 93 1.28 -0.06 17.17
C ASP A 93 2.64 -0.76 17.37
N PRO A 94 3.60 -0.14 18.10
CA PRO A 94 4.88 -0.77 18.38
C PRO A 94 4.70 -1.98 19.31
N LEU A 95 5.09 -3.17 18.83
CA LEU A 95 5.07 -4.39 19.63
C LEU A 95 6.33 -4.45 20.51
N HIS A 96 6.12 -4.49 21.83
CA HIS A 96 7.19 -4.67 22.81
C HIS A 96 7.66 -6.13 22.84
N ILE A 97 8.45 -6.54 21.86
CA ILE A 97 9.02 -7.89 21.83
C ILE A 97 10.34 -7.91 22.59
N THR A 98 10.24 -8.26 23.87
CA THR A 98 11.36 -8.38 24.79
C THR A 98 12.10 -9.71 24.68
N SER A 99 11.56 -10.69 23.93
CA SER A 99 12.20 -11.96 23.63
C SER A 99 11.58 -12.59 22.37
N ILE A 100 12.39 -12.86 21.36
CA ILE A 100 12.03 -13.83 20.32
C ILE A 100 12.34 -15.19 20.93
N GLY A 101 11.32 -15.97 21.26
CA GLY A 101 11.49 -17.32 21.83
C GLY A 101 12.34 -18.18 20.90
N GLY A 102 13.60 -18.39 21.26
CA GLY A 102 14.48 -19.35 20.62
C GLY A 102 14.07 -20.75 21.04
N TYR A 103 13.86 -21.64 20.07
CA TYR A 103 13.95 -23.07 20.34
C TYR A 103 15.43 -23.42 20.37
N ASP A 104 15.98 -23.69 21.55
CA ASP A 104 17.20 -24.47 21.64
C ASP A 104 16.86 -25.88 21.14
N VAL A 105 17.57 -26.32 20.11
CA VAL A 105 17.59 -27.73 19.63
C VAL A 105 18.72 -28.49 20.31
#